data_AF-A0A9P5PK03-F1
#
_entry.id   AF-A0A9P5PK03-F1
#
_cell.length_a   1.000
_cell.length_b   1.000
_cell.length_c   1.000
_cell.angle_alpha   90.00
_cell.angle_beta   90.00
_cell.angle_gamma   90.00
#
_symmetry.space_group_name_H-M   'P 1'
#
loop_
_entity.id
_entity.type
_entity.pdbx_description
1 polymer ?
#
loop_
_entity_poly.entity_id
_entity_poly.type
_entity_poly.pdbx_seq_one_letter_code
_entity_poly.pdbx_strand_id
1 'polypeptide(L)'
;MVSTTSQAREVALSSRFPPIGRRGFGSPYTQENWNISNAGEYLNVANESVIVLVQIETREGVDNVKAIAEEDGIDGLFIGPYDLSISLGYPPPSPNPHYEVEKVIQRILRVAHEAGKKCAMYCTSGSQAAQRAAEGFDMISVTSDVGAMQAGLSAEFKAAMKA
;
A
#
# COMPACT_ATOMS: atom_id res chain seq x y z
N MET A 1 -6.18 2.85 7.21
CA MET A 1 -5.32 3.93 7.72
C MET A 1 -4.49 3.55 8.92
N VAL A 2 -3.22 3.97 8.92
CA VAL A 2 -2.32 4.02 10.08
C VAL A 2 -1.88 5.47 10.26
N SER A 3 -2.17 6.05 11.42
CA SER A 3 -1.89 7.46 11.72
C SER A 3 -0.81 7.66 12.79
N THR A 4 -0.49 6.61 13.57
CA THR A 4 0.45 6.69 14.69
C THR A 4 1.45 5.54 14.67
N THR A 5 2.62 5.75 15.28
CA THR A 5 3.63 4.71 15.49
C THR A 5 3.08 3.53 16.30
N SER A 6 2.21 3.78 17.28
CA SER A 6 1.56 2.70 18.04
C SER A 6 0.72 1.80 17.14
N GLN A 7 -0.05 2.36 16.20
CA GLN A 7 -0.82 1.57 15.24
C GLN A 7 0.10 0.78 14.29
N ALA A 8 1.20 1.40 13.83
CA ALA A 8 2.19 0.72 12.99
C ALA A 8 2.80 -0.50 13.72
N ARG A 9 3.21 -0.32 14.98
CA ARG A 9 3.72 -1.40 15.84
C ARG A 9 2.71 -2.53 16.02
N GLU A 10 1.45 -2.20 16.26
CA GLU A 10 0.41 -3.21 16.43
C GLU A 10 0.19 -4.03 15.15
N VAL A 11 0.30 -3.41 13.98
CA VAL A 11 0.28 -4.11 12.68
C VAL A 11 1.50 -5.04 12.57
N ALA A 12 2.71 -4.53 12.79
CA ALA A 12 3.96 -5.30 12.70
C ALA A 12 3.93 -6.55 13.59
N LEU A 13 3.57 -6.38 14.87
CA LEU A 13 3.48 -7.49 15.84
C LEU A 13 2.41 -8.52 15.44
N SER A 14 1.29 -8.07 14.87
CA SER A 14 0.20 -8.96 14.47
C SER A 14 0.52 -9.76 13.18
N SER A 15 1.49 -9.29 12.39
CA SER A 15 1.91 -9.91 11.13
C SER A 15 3.02 -10.96 11.27
N ARG A 16 3.62 -11.12 12.45
CA ARG A 16 4.74 -12.03 12.71
C ARG A 16 4.45 -13.01 13.85
N PHE A 17 4.93 -14.24 13.73
CA PHE A 17 4.87 -15.25 14.78
C PHE A 17 5.86 -14.96 15.91
N PRO A 18 5.64 -15.51 17.13
CA PRO A 18 6.63 -15.46 18.20
C PRO A 18 7.99 -16.06 17.78
N PRO A 19 9.12 -15.54 18.29
CA PRO A 19 9.24 -14.47 19.28
C PRO A 19 9.19 -13.05 18.70
N ILE A 20 9.15 -12.89 17.37
CA ILE A 20 9.22 -11.58 16.69
C ILE A 20 7.91 -10.80 16.87
N GLY A 21 6.77 -11.50 16.81
CA GLY A 21 5.46 -10.91 17.00
C GLY A 21 4.54 -11.80 17.82
N ARG A 22 3.22 -11.66 17.59
CA ARG A 22 2.15 -12.32 18.35
C ARG A 22 1.07 -12.94 17.48
N ARG A 23 1.34 -13.17 16.19
CA ARG A 23 0.45 -13.89 15.27
C ARG A 23 0.14 -15.28 15.83
N GLY A 24 -1.14 -15.65 15.85
CA GLY A 24 -1.57 -17.00 16.21
C GLY A 24 -1.32 -18.01 15.09
N PHE A 25 -0.91 -19.24 15.45
CA PHE A 25 -0.50 -20.28 14.49
C PHE A 25 -1.63 -20.74 13.55
N GLY A 26 -2.83 -20.97 14.08
CA GLY A 26 -3.97 -21.46 13.30
C GLY A 26 -3.81 -22.92 12.81
N SER A 27 -4.71 -23.34 11.92
CA SER A 27 -4.71 -24.66 11.28
C SER A 27 -3.67 -24.72 10.16
N PRO A 28 -3.01 -25.88 9.91
CA PRO A 28 -1.85 -26.00 9.00
C PRO A 28 -2.19 -25.93 7.49
N TYR A 29 -3.30 -25.33 7.07
CA TYR A 29 -3.68 -25.22 5.66
C TYR A 29 -2.60 -24.60 4.78
N THR A 30 -1.87 -23.62 5.32
CA THR A 30 -0.78 -22.96 4.60
C THR A 30 0.49 -23.81 4.54
N GLN A 31 0.74 -24.68 5.51
CA GLN A 31 1.88 -25.60 5.48
C GLN A 31 1.68 -26.66 4.41
N GLU A 32 0.47 -27.21 4.34
CA GLU A 32 0.07 -28.20 3.33
C GLU A 32 0.16 -27.62 1.91
N ASN A 33 -0.32 -26.39 1.69
CA ASN A 33 -0.26 -25.74 0.37
C ASN A 33 1.18 -25.47 -0.11
N TRP A 34 2.13 -25.31 0.81
CA TRP A 34 3.53 -25.00 0.49
C TRP A 34 4.45 -26.21 0.63
N ASN A 35 3.90 -27.41 0.87
CA ASN A 35 4.64 -28.65 1.12
C ASN A 35 5.69 -28.55 2.24
N ILE A 36 5.47 -27.69 3.24
CA ILE A 36 6.38 -27.53 4.39
C ILE A 36 5.86 -28.44 5.51
N SER A 37 6.51 -29.58 5.71
CA SER A 37 6.12 -30.56 6.73
C SER A 37 6.64 -30.21 8.14
N ASN A 38 7.62 -29.31 8.24
CA ASN A 38 8.19 -28.86 9.50
C ASN A 38 7.57 -27.53 9.97
N ALA A 39 6.82 -27.57 11.07
CA ALA A 39 6.19 -26.39 11.63
C ALA A 39 7.19 -25.28 12.00
N GLY A 40 8.37 -25.63 12.52
CA GLY A 40 9.40 -24.65 12.87
C GLY A 40 10.00 -23.94 11.66
N GLU A 41 10.21 -24.69 10.57
CA GLU A 41 10.64 -24.13 9.29
C GLU A 41 9.61 -23.16 8.74
N TYR A 42 8.32 -23.55 8.76
CA TYR A 42 7.23 -22.67 8.32
C TYR A 42 7.19 -21.35 9.11
N LEU A 43 7.34 -21.39 10.43
CA LEU A 43 7.33 -20.19 11.26
C LEU A 43 8.43 -19.20 10.86
N ASN A 44 9.63 -19.71 10.59
CA ASN A 44 10.76 -18.89 10.15
C ASN A 44 10.52 -18.30 8.76
N VAL A 45 10.18 -19.14 7.78
CA VAL A 45 9.93 -18.71 6.39
C VAL A 45 8.78 -17.69 6.34
N ALA A 46 7.69 -17.94 7.07
CA ALA A 46 6.56 -17.02 7.11
C ALA A 46 6.93 -15.66 7.74
N ASN A 47 7.77 -15.65 8.77
CA ASN A 47 8.27 -14.40 9.36
C ASN A 47 9.15 -13.59 8.41
N GLU A 48 9.90 -14.25 7.53
CA GLU A 48 10.76 -13.60 6.53
C GLU A 48 10.00 -13.17 5.27
N SER A 49 8.88 -13.83 4.95
CA SER A 49 8.20 -13.66 3.65
C SER A 49 7.03 -12.67 3.65
N VAL A 50 6.46 -12.34 4.82
CA VAL A 50 5.29 -11.46 4.89
C VAL A 50 5.70 -10.00 4.71
N ILE A 51 5.20 -9.35 3.65
CA ILE A 51 5.40 -7.91 3.43
C ILE A 51 4.31 -7.12 4.16
N VAL A 52 4.71 -6.13 4.95
CA VAL A 52 3.84 -5.24 5.72
C VAL A 52 3.95 -3.82 5.17
N LEU A 53 2.93 -3.40 4.42
CA LEU A 53 2.77 -2.02 3.98
C LEU A 53 1.67 -1.34 4.80
N VAL A 54 1.95 -0.18 5.38
CA VAL A 54 0.96 0.62 6.12
C VAL A 54 0.49 1.81 5.30
N GLN A 55 -0.82 2.02 5.29
CA GLN A 55 -1.44 3.04 4.46
C GLN A 55 -1.46 4.40 5.14
N ILE A 56 -0.77 5.38 4.53
CA ILE A 56 -0.69 6.78 4.95
C ILE A 56 -1.67 7.60 4.10
N GLU A 57 -2.79 7.97 4.70
CA GLU A 57 -3.90 8.65 4.01
C GLU A 57 -4.65 9.65 4.91
N THR A 58 -4.06 10.01 6.05
CA THR A 58 -4.62 10.97 7.00
C THR A 58 -3.65 12.11 7.28
N ARG A 59 -4.15 13.28 7.68
CA ARG A 59 -3.31 14.38 8.16
C ARG A 59 -2.38 13.93 9.30
N GLU A 60 -2.91 13.24 10.29
CA GLU A 60 -2.12 12.73 11.42
C GLU A 60 -1.03 11.74 10.96
N GLY A 61 -1.36 10.82 10.03
CA GLY A 61 -0.39 9.90 9.45
C GLY A 61 0.71 10.62 8.66
N VAL A 62 0.37 11.72 7.98
CA VAL A 62 1.35 12.59 7.30
C VAL A 62 2.25 13.29 8.33
N ASP A 63 1.69 13.77 9.44
CA ASP A 63 2.46 14.45 10.48
C ASP A 63 3.44 13.47 11.16
N ASN A 64 3.01 12.22 11.36
CA ASN A 64 3.80 11.15 11.98
C ASN A 64 4.59 10.28 10.98
N VAL A 65 4.57 10.58 9.68
CA VAL A 65 5.05 9.68 8.62
C VAL A 65 6.48 9.18 8.84
N LYS A 66 7.37 10.03 9.37
CA LYS A 66 8.76 9.65 9.65
C LYS A 66 8.84 8.60 10.75
N ALA A 67 8.17 8.83 11.88
CA ALA A 67 8.16 7.89 13.00
C ALA A 67 7.44 6.58 12.66
N ILE A 68 6.49 6.61 11.72
CA ILE A 68 5.84 5.39 11.20
C ILE A 68 6.79 4.62 10.27
N ALA A 69 7.50 5.32 9.38
CA ALA A 69 8.46 4.71 8.47
C ALA A 69 9.65 4.08 9.19
N GLU A 70 10.05 4.62 10.34
CA GLU A 70 11.15 4.10 11.17
C GLU A 70 10.73 2.91 12.06
N GLU A 71 9.45 2.56 12.13
CA GLU A 71 8.97 1.45 12.99
C GLU A 71 9.43 0.09 12.46
N ASP A 72 9.94 -0.74 13.39
CA ASP A 72 10.40 -2.10 13.08
C ASP A 72 9.23 -2.99 12.63
N GLY A 73 9.50 -3.84 11.64
CA GLY A 73 8.50 -4.74 11.05
C GLY A 73 7.55 -4.07 10.06
N ILE A 74 7.73 -2.78 9.75
CA ILE A 74 7.13 -2.12 8.59
C ILE A 74 8.09 -2.21 7.41
N ASP A 75 7.65 -2.75 6.28
CA ASP A 75 8.45 -2.92 5.06
C ASP A 75 8.28 -1.75 4.10
N GLY A 76 7.15 -1.03 4.19
CA GLY A 76 6.88 0.11 3.34
C GLY A 76 5.63 0.91 3.69
N LEU A 77 5.49 2.03 3.02
CA LEU A 77 4.33 2.91 3.09
C LEU A 77 3.49 2.75 1.84
N PHE A 78 2.17 2.78 1.98
CA PHE A 78 1.22 2.80 0.88
C PHE A 78 0.44 4.12 0.89
N ILE A 79 0.31 4.78 -0.25
CA ILE A 79 -0.43 6.04 -0.38
C ILE A 79 -1.79 5.77 -1.01
N GLY A 80 -2.86 6.09 -0.26
CA GLY A 80 -4.23 6.17 -0.75
C GLY A 80 -4.57 7.63 -1.13
N PRO A 81 -4.42 8.05 -2.40
CA PRO A 81 -4.46 9.48 -2.74
C PRO A 81 -5.85 10.12 -2.62
N TYR A 82 -6.91 9.33 -2.70
CA TYR A 82 -8.29 9.80 -2.54
C TYR A 82 -8.55 10.23 -1.10
N ASP A 83 -8.36 9.30 -0.15
CA ASP A 83 -8.52 9.57 1.28
C ASP A 83 -7.51 10.59 1.79
N LEU A 84 -6.27 10.56 1.29
CA LEU A 84 -5.25 11.57 1.60
C LEU A 84 -5.73 12.98 1.21
N SER A 85 -6.29 13.14 0.01
CA SER A 85 -6.79 14.45 -0.44
C SER A 85 -7.91 14.95 0.48
N ILE A 86 -8.90 14.09 0.75
CA ILE A 86 -10.03 14.42 1.61
C ILE A 86 -9.56 14.79 3.02
N SER A 87 -8.67 13.99 3.61
CA SER A 87 -8.14 14.24 4.96
C SER A 87 -7.34 15.55 5.06
N LEU A 88 -6.69 15.95 3.97
CA LEU A 88 -5.97 17.22 3.88
C LEU A 88 -6.87 18.43 3.57
N GLY A 89 -8.16 18.20 3.30
CA GLY A 89 -9.13 19.26 2.97
C GLY A 89 -9.17 19.65 1.50
N TYR A 90 -8.70 18.77 0.60
CA TYR A 90 -8.72 18.98 -0.84
C TYR A 90 -9.70 18.01 -1.53
N PRO A 91 -10.19 18.35 -2.74
CA PRO A 91 -10.98 17.43 -3.54
C PRO A 91 -10.20 16.14 -3.87
N PRO A 92 -10.89 14.99 -3.97
CA PRO A 92 -10.26 13.77 -4.47
C PRO A 92 -9.63 13.95 -5.86
N PRO A 93 -8.56 13.20 -6.20
CA PRO A 93 -7.90 13.30 -7.49
C PRO A 93 -8.86 13.07 -8.66
N SER A 94 -8.82 13.96 -9.67
CA SER A 94 -9.57 13.80 -10.92
C SER A 94 -8.85 14.46 -12.10
N PRO A 95 -8.01 13.72 -12.85
CA PRO A 95 -7.37 12.45 -12.48
C PRO A 95 -6.17 12.64 -11.55
N ASN A 96 -5.63 13.85 -11.48
CA ASN A 96 -4.42 14.19 -10.74
C ASN A 96 -4.77 14.81 -9.37
N PRO A 97 -3.91 14.63 -8.36
CA PRO A 97 -4.09 15.26 -7.06
C PRO A 97 -3.93 16.78 -7.15
N HIS A 98 -4.51 17.50 -6.19
CA HIS A 98 -4.24 18.92 -6.00
C HIS A 98 -2.74 19.15 -5.73
N TYR A 99 -2.19 20.30 -6.16
CA TYR A 99 -0.74 20.54 -6.10
C TYR A 99 -0.16 20.48 -4.68
N GLU A 100 -0.92 20.89 -3.65
CA GLU A 100 -0.49 20.73 -2.24
C GLU A 100 -0.51 19.26 -1.79
N VAL A 101 -1.45 18.46 -2.27
CA VAL A 101 -1.48 17.01 -2.00
C VAL A 101 -0.31 16.32 -2.70
N GLU A 102 0.03 16.75 -3.92
CA GLU A 102 1.20 16.25 -4.65
C GLU A 102 2.50 16.45 -3.87
N LYS A 103 2.71 17.63 -3.26
CA LYS A 103 3.89 17.85 -2.40
C LYS A 103 3.94 16.88 -1.21
N VAL A 104 2.78 16.54 -0.64
CA VAL A 104 2.68 15.57 0.46
C VAL A 104 2.99 14.15 -0.04
N ILE A 105 2.47 13.75 -1.20
CA ILE A 105 2.78 12.47 -1.86
C ILE A 105 4.30 12.32 -2.03
N GLN A 106 4.96 13.33 -2.60
CA GLN A 106 6.42 13.34 -2.78
C GLN A 106 7.17 13.35 -1.46
N ARG A 107 6.64 13.98 -0.40
CA ARG A 107 7.23 13.92 0.95
C ARG A 107 7.16 12.50 1.52
N ILE A 108 6.02 11.81 1.38
CA ILE A 108 5.87 10.43 1.87
C ILE A 108 6.85 9.50 1.14
N LEU A 109 6.98 9.63 -0.18
CA LEU A 109 7.95 8.88 -0.99
C LEU A 109 9.39 9.06 -0.46
N ARG A 110 9.84 10.32 -0.33
CA ARG A 110 11.19 10.59 0.19
C ARG A 110 11.41 10.03 1.58
N VAL A 111 10.46 10.23 2.50
CA VAL A 111 10.58 9.73 3.89
C VAL A 111 10.65 8.21 3.92
N ALA A 112 9.85 7.51 3.11
CA ALA A 112 9.92 6.05 3.01
C ALA A 112 11.34 5.62 2.60
N HIS A 113 11.89 6.20 1.53
CA HIS A 113 13.23 5.86 1.04
C HIS A 113 14.35 6.24 2.00
N GLU A 114 14.27 7.40 2.65
CA GLU A 114 15.22 7.84 3.69
C GLU A 114 15.26 6.86 4.87
N ALA A 115 14.13 6.24 5.22
CA ALA A 115 14.03 5.20 6.24
C ALA A 115 14.39 3.79 5.72
N GLY A 116 14.84 3.66 4.46
CA GLY A 116 15.15 2.37 3.82
C GLY A 116 13.92 1.51 3.52
N LYS A 117 12.73 2.11 3.47
CA LYS A 117 11.44 1.44 3.25
C LYS A 117 10.95 1.62 1.81
N LYS A 118 10.08 0.71 1.38
CA LYS A 118 9.42 0.80 0.07
C LYS A 118 8.26 1.79 0.09
N CYS A 119 7.96 2.42 -1.05
CA CYS A 119 6.80 3.29 -1.18
C CYS A 119 5.89 2.83 -2.32
N ALA A 120 4.61 2.66 -2.01
CA ALA A 120 3.59 2.20 -2.93
C ALA A 120 2.48 3.24 -3.10
N MET A 121 1.83 3.25 -4.26
CA MET A 121 0.73 4.17 -4.53
C MET A 121 -0.36 3.55 -5.41
N TYR A 122 -1.61 3.82 -5.06
CA TYR A 122 -2.75 3.50 -5.92
C TYR A 122 -2.86 4.50 -7.07
N CYS A 123 -2.85 4.02 -8.32
CA CYS A 123 -3.15 4.80 -9.51
C CYS A 123 -4.29 4.15 -10.31
N THR A 124 -4.96 4.94 -11.15
CA THR A 124 -6.15 4.50 -11.91
C THR A 124 -5.93 4.50 -13.43
N SER A 125 -4.72 4.77 -13.88
CA SER A 125 -4.37 4.73 -15.31
C SER A 125 -2.91 4.41 -15.55
N GLY A 126 -2.62 3.83 -16.72
CA GLY A 126 -1.25 3.52 -17.14
C GLY A 126 -0.34 4.75 -17.27
N SER A 127 -0.87 5.90 -17.69
CA SER A 127 -0.09 7.14 -17.78
C SER A 127 0.33 7.64 -16.40
N GLN A 128 -0.59 7.65 -15.44
CA GLN A 128 -0.28 8.01 -14.05
C GLN A 128 0.70 7.01 -13.42
N ALA A 129 0.49 5.71 -13.64
CA ALA A 129 1.39 4.69 -13.11
C ALA A 129 2.81 4.81 -13.69
N ALA A 130 2.96 5.09 -14.99
CA ALA A 130 4.24 5.33 -15.62
C ALA A 130 4.94 6.57 -15.05
N GLN A 131 4.20 7.64 -14.78
CA GLN A 131 4.72 8.83 -14.11
C GLN A 131 5.24 8.48 -12.70
N ARG A 132 4.45 7.79 -11.87
CA ARG A 132 4.87 7.38 -10.52
C ARG A 132 6.07 6.45 -10.53
N ALA A 133 6.18 5.58 -11.54
CA ALA A 133 7.36 4.73 -11.71
C ALA A 133 8.61 5.58 -11.99
N ALA A 134 8.51 6.60 -12.85
CA ALA A 134 9.60 7.52 -13.15
C ALA A 134 10.01 8.38 -11.94
N GLU A 135 9.08 8.65 -11.03
CA GLU A 135 9.33 9.35 -9.76
C GLU A 135 10.01 8.46 -8.70
N GLY A 136 10.00 7.13 -8.89
CA GLY A 136 10.71 6.18 -8.02
C GLY A 136 9.81 5.37 -7.08
N PHE A 137 8.49 5.35 -7.25
CA PHE A 137 7.62 4.45 -6.48
C PHE A 137 7.95 2.98 -6.76
N ASP A 138 8.00 2.16 -5.70
CA ASP A 138 8.44 0.77 -5.77
C ASP A 138 7.30 -0.21 -6.15
N MET A 139 6.05 0.15 -5.86
CA MET A 139 4.87 -0.68 -6.16
C MET A 139 3.67 0.21 -6.53
N ILE A 140 3.07 -0.03 -7.69
CA ILE A 140 2.08 0.88 -8.27
C ILE A 140 0.92 0.08 -8.83
N SER A 141 -0.30 0.45 -8.45
CA SER A 141 -1.50 -0.05 -9.15
C SER A 141 -1.63 0.67 -10.49
N VAL A 142 -1.84 -0.07 -11.59
CA VAL A 142 -1.95 0.50 -12.94
C VAL A 142 -3.40 0.87 -13.28
N THR A 143 -4.34 0.07 -12.77
CA THR A 143 -5.79 0.21 -12.95
C THR A 143 -6.51 -0.65 -11.89
N SER A 144 -7.83 -0.57 -11.84
CA SER A 144 -8.68 -1.55 -11.16
C SER A 144 -9.40 -2.45 -12.18
N ASP A 145 -9.82 -3.63 -11.72
CA ASP A 145 -10.71 -4.54 -12.44
C ASP A 145 -12.02 -3.85 -12.84
N VAL A 146 -12.66 -3.12 -11.91
CA VAL A 146 -13.87 -2.34 -12.15
C VAL A 146 -13.62 -1.26 -13.21
N GLY A 147 -12.53 -0.50 -13.10
CA GLY A 147 -12.18 0.54 -14.06
C GLY A 147 -11.92 -0.02 -15.45
N ALA A 148 -11.21 -1.16 -15.53
CA ALA A 148 -10.95 -1.84 -16.79
C ALA A 148 -12.24 -2.38 -17.45
N MET A 149 -13.11 -3.04 -16.67
CA MET A 149 -14.40 -3.54 -17.15
C MET A 149 -15.31 -2.41 -17.62
N GLN A 150 -15.41 -1.32 -16.85
CA GLN A 150 -16.20 -0.14 -17.23
C GLN A 150 -15.69 0.50 -18.52
N ALA A 151 -14.37 0.65 -18.66
CA ALA A 151 -13.76 1.20 -19.86
C ALA A 151 -14.05 0.33 -21.09
N GLY A 152 -13.86 -0.99 -20.97
CA GLY A 152 -14.15 -1.95 -22.05
C GLY A 152 -15.61 -1.94 -22.47
N LEU A 153 -16.54 -2.12 -21.53
CA LEU A 153 -17.98 -2.13 -21.82
C LEU A 153 -18.46 -0.81 -22.42
N SER A 154 -17.98 0.33 -21.88
CA SER A 154 -18.34 1.65 -22.40
C SER A 154 -17.86 1.87 -23.83
N ALA A 155 -16.70 1.31 -24.19
CA ALA A 155 -16.18 1.39 -25.56
C ALA A 155 -17.06 0.58 -26.53
N GLU A 156 -17.39 -0.67 -26.19
CA GLU A 156 -18.22 -1.54 -27.04
C GLU A 156 -19.65 -1.01 -27.20
N PHE A 157 -20.28 -0.51 -26.13
CA PHE A 157 -21.62 0.10 -26.24
C PHE A 157 -21.61 1.35 -27.11
N LYS A 158 -20.59 2.19 -27.01
CA LYS A 158 -20.45 3.37 -27.89
C LYS A 158 -20.26 2.98 -29.36
N ALA A 159 -19.56 1.89 -29.64
CA ALA A 159 -19.40 1.38 -31.00
C ALA A 159 -20.74 0.86 -31.54
N ALA A 160 -21.47 0.06 -30.75
CA ALA A 160 -22.76 -0.50 -31.11
C ALA A 160 -23.83 0.57 -31.39
N MET A 161 -23.86 1.67 -30.62
CA MET A 161 -24.83 2.76 -30.84
C MET A 161 -24.52 3.65 -32.05
N LYS A 162 -23.33 3.54 -32.64
CA LYS A 162 -22.94 4.29 -33.85
C LYS A 162 -23.18 3.51 -35.14
N ALA A 163 -23.41 2.20 -35.05
CA ALA A 163 -23.79 1.34 -36.16
C ALA A 163 -25.30 1.48 -36.44
#